data_AF-A0A367KMY0-F1
#
_entry.id   AF-A0A367KMY0-F1
#
_cell.length_a   1.000
_cell.length_b   1.000
_cell.length_c   1.000
_cell.angle_alpha   90.00
_cell.angle_beta   90.00
_cell.angle_gamma   90.00
#
_symmetry.space_group_name_H-M   'P 1'
#
loop_
_entity.id
_entity.type
_entity.pdbx_description
1 polymer ?
#
loop_
_entity_poly.entity_id
_entity_poly.type
_entity_poly.pdbx_seq_one_letter_code
_entity_poly.pdbx_strand_id
1 'polypeptide(L)'
;MSNSDQPTGALDAVFVESVDMPEGSVLIQGPDFNKKLSLSDLLGAYKQIGYQGSSLGEAIDIVKEMRKWRLSDEPIQADEAKEYLDPKVRAETKCKIFLGYTSNLVSSGLREIIRFLVQHQMVDVIVATAGGVEEDFIKCLAPTYLGDFALKGSDLRKKGLNRIGNLLVPNNNYCKFEDWIIPIFDAMLQEQKEKNKVWTPSSMIQRLGEEIKDESSIYYWTSKHKIPVFCPAITDGSLGDMLYFHSYKNPGLIVDINADIRAMNNQAVFAKKTGMIILGGGIIKHHICNANLMRNGADYAVYINTAQEFDGSDAGARPDEAVSWGKIRADSKSCKVYADATLVFPLIVAETFAKEFHQ
;
A
#
# COMPACT_ATOMS: atom_id res chain seq x y z
N MET A 1 4.25 28.71 -60.05
CA MET A 1 2.87 28.19 -60.01
C MET A 1 2.23 28.82 -58.78
N SER A 2 1.19 29.63 -58.97
CA SER A 2 0.49 30.33 -57.88
C SER A 2 -0.18 29.30 -56.96
N ASN A 3 -0.02 29.46 -55.64
CA ASN A 3 -0.67 28.66 -54.58
C ASN A 3 -2.21 28.88 -54.52
N SER A 4 -2.90 28.99 -55.66
CA SER A 4 -4.31 29.39 -55.72
C SER A 4 -5.32 28.25 -55.59
N ASP A 5 -4.87 26.99 -55.44
CA ASP A 5 -5.77 25.81 -55.33
C ASP A 5 -5.69 25.09 -53.97
N GLN A 6 -5.00 25.66 -52.97
CA GLN A 6 -5.01 25.06 -51.63
C GLN A 6 -6.31 25.41 -50.90
N PRO A 7 -7.04 24.41 -50.36
CA PRO A 7 -8.29 24.64 -49.67
C PRO A 7 -8.06 25.49 -48.41
N THR A 8 -8.45 26.77 -48.48
CA THR A 8 -8.21 27.77 -47.42
C THR A 8 -8.71 27.32 -46.06
N GLY A 9 -9.89 26.70 -45.98
CA GLY A 9 -10.41 26.16 -44.71
C GLY A 9 -9.55 25.05 -44.11
N ALA A 10 -8.82 24.27 -44.92
CA ALA A 10 -7.88 23.27 -44.42
C ALA A 10 -6.56 23.92 -43.98
N LEU A 11 -6.12 24.99 -44.65
CA LEU A 11 -4.96 25.77 -44.24
C LEU A 11 -5.20 26.44 -42.89
N ASP A 12 -6.34 27.11 -42.73
CA ASP A 12 -6.72 27.79 -41.49
C ASP A 12 -6.85 26.80 -40.32
N ALA A 13 -7.32 25.57 -40.59
CA ALA A 13 -7.44 24.52 -39.56
C ALA A 13 -6.09 23.87 -39.18
N VAL A 14 -5.17 23.72 -40.14
CA VAL A 14 -3.89 23.01 -39.92
C VAL A 14 -2.79 23.95 -39.41
N PHE A 15 -2.80 25.22 -39.84
CA PHE A 15 -1.76 26.19 -39.53
C PHE A 15 -2.21 27.24 -38.51
N VAL A 16 -3.05 26.84 -37.55
CA VAL A 16 -3.40 27.67 -36.40
C VAL A 16 -2.12 28.02 -35.65
N GLU A 17 -1.88 29.32 -35.45
CA GLU A 17 -0.73 29.82 -34.69
C GLU A 17 -0.89 29.47 -33.21
N SER A 18 0.13 28.81 -32.63
CA SER A 18 0.13 28.48 -31.21
C SER A 18 0.56 29.68 -30.36
N VAL A 19 -0.01 29.80 -29.17
CA VAL A 19 0.55 30.66 -28.12
C VAL A 19 1.87 30.09 -27.60
N ASP A 20 2.70 30.94 -27.01
CA ASP A 20 3.90 30.51 -26.29
C ASP A 20 3.54 29.70 -25.04
N MET A 21 4.37 28.72 -24.72
CA MET A 21 4.22 27.94 -23.48
C MET A 21 4.57 28.80 -22.25
N PRO A 22 3.86 28.62 -21.11
CA PRO A 22 4.19 29.33 -19.88
C PRO A 22 5.65 29.12 -19.43
N GLU A 23 6.24 30.15 -18.82
CA GLU A 23 7.57 30.05 -18.23
C GLU A 23 7.62 28.92 -17.18
N GLY A 24 8.67 28.11 -17.20
CA GLY A 24 8.81 26.94 -16.33
C GLY A 24 8.13 25.66 -16.84
N SER A 25 7.52 25.69 -18.04
CA SER A 25 7.02 24.47 -18.71
C SER A 25 8.13 23.42 -18.84
N VAL A 26 7.82 22.18 -18.46
CA VAL A 26 8.78 21.08 -18.49
C VAL A 26 8.88 20.51 -19.90
N LEU A 27 10.09 20.53 -20.48
CA LEU A 27 10.36 19.89 -21.77
C LEU A 27 10.39 18.37 -21.63
N ILE A 28 9.82 17.67 -22.62
CA ILE A 28 9.92 16.21 -22.71
C ILE A 28 11.33 15.84 -23.13
N GLN A 29 12.01 15.09 -22.26
CA GLN A 29 13.37 14.62 -22.48
C GLN A 29 13.61 13.32 -21.72
N GLY A 30 13.97 12.27 -22.47
CA GLY A 30 14.34 10.97 -21.90
C GLY A 30 15.80 10.94 -21.39
N PRO A 31 16.17 9.87 -20.66
CA PRO A 31 17.56 9.65 -20.27
C PRO A 31 18.47 9.45 -21.48
N ASP A 32 19.61 10.14 -21.50
CA ASP A 32 20.64 9.99 -22.54
C ASP A 32 21.64 8.89 -22.17
N PHE A 33 21.46 7.70 -22.74
CA PHE A 33 22.34 6.55 -22.50
C PHE A 33 23.72 6.66 -23.16
N ASN A 34 24.03 7.71 -23.92
CA ASN A 34 25.42 8.02 -24.27
C ASN A 34 26.22 8.51 -23.05
N LYS A 35 25.53 8.94 -21.99
CA LYS A 35 26.12 9.27 -20.69
C LYS A 35 26.04 8.06 -19.77
N LYS A 36 27.01 7.94 -18.86
CA LYS A 36 26.94 6.98 -17.76
C LYS A 36 25.90 7.47 -16.75
N LEU A 37 24.79 6.75 -16.62
CA LEU A 37 23.71 7.08 -15.69
C LEU A 37 23.72 6.15 -14.48
N SER A 38 23.61 6.71 -13.28
CA SER A 38 23.24 5.95 -12.09
C SER A 38 21.74 5.61 -12.11
N LEU A 39 21.29 4.73 -11.22
CA LEU A 39 19.86 4.46 -11.05
C LEU A 39 19.10 5.74 -10.65
N SER A 40 19.71 6.62 -9.86
CA SER A 40 19.13 7.91 -9.48
C SER A 40 18.98 8.84 -10.67
N ASP A 41 19.97 8.87 -11.58
CA ASP A 41 19.89 9.71 -12.79
C ASP A 41 18.77 9.21 -13.72
N LEU A 42 18.68 7.88 -13.87
CA LEU A 42 17.64 7.24 -14.65
C LEU A 42 16.24 7.55 -14.07
N LEU A 43 16.01 7.29 -12.79
CA LEU A 43 14.71 7.52 -12.15
C LEU A 43 14.38 9.02 -12.02
N GLY A 44 15.37 9.89 -11.90
CA GLY A 44 15.19 11.34 -11.96
C GLY A 44 14.64 11.81 -13.31
N ALA A 45 15.08 11.19 -14.41
CA ALA A 45 14.62 11.54 -15.76
C ALA A 45 13.15 11.16 -16.02
N TYR A 46 12.56 10.24 -15.25
CA TYR A 46 11.18 9.76 -15.49
C TYR A 46 10.13 10.86 -15.46
N LYS A 47 10.33 11.94 -14.69
CA LYS A 47 9.45 13.11 -14.67
C LYS A 47 9.27 13.75 -16.05
N GLN A 48 10.29 13.65 -16.90
CA GLN A 48 10.36 14.28 -18.22
C GLN A 48 10.13 13.29 -19.37
N ILE A 49 9.82 12.01 -19.10
CA ILE A 49 9.56 11.00 -20.14
C ILE A 49 8.16 11.14 -20.73
N GLY A 50 7.16 11.53 -19.92
CA GLY A 50 5.74 11.56 -20.30
C GLY A 50 4.97 10.30 -19.88
N TYR A 51 3.63 10.37 -20.01
CA TYR A 51 2.69 9.30 -19.65
C TYR A 51 2.92 8.77 -18.21
N GLN A 52 2.88 7.45 -18.02
CA GLN A 52 3.13 6.82 -16.70
C GLN A 52 4.58 6.96 -16.23
N GLY A 53 5.52 7.31 -17.12
CA GLY A 53 6.88 7.69 -16.72
C GLY A 53 6.86 8.91 -15.80
N SER A 54 6.15 9.96 -16.22
CA SER A 54 5.98 11.17 -15.39
C SER A 54 5.23 10.88 -14.09
N SER A 55 4.19 10.03 -14.13
CA SER A 55 3.46 9.62 -12.92
C SER A 55 4.34 8.85 -11.92
N LEU A 56 5.27 8.01 -12.38
CA LEU A 56 6.24 7.35 -11.50
C LEU A 56 7.22 8.38 -10.89
N GLY A 57 7.70 9.33 -11.68
CA GLY A 57 8.56 10.40 -11.19
C GLY A 57 7.87 11.28 -10.13
N GLU A 58 6.59 11.60 -10.33
CA GLU A 58 5.75 12.32 -9.37
C GLU A 58 5.51 11.51 -8.09
N ALA A 59 5.22 10.20 -8.21
CA ALA A 59 5.08 9.31 -7.05
C ALA A 59 6.34 9.29 -6.17
N ILE A 60 7.52 9.25 -6.79
CA ILE A 60 8.81 9.32 -6.07
C ILE A 60 8.93 10.64 -5.29
N ASP A 61 8.57 11.77 -5.89
CA ASP A 61 8.61 13.07 -5.22
C ASP A 61 7.65 13.16 -4.05
N ILE A 62 6.40 12.74 -4.26
CA ILE A 62 5.38 12.76 -3.21
C ILE A 62 5.83 11.91 -2.02
N VAL A 63 6.40 10.71 -2.26
CA VAL A 63 6.92 9.86 -1.17
C VAL A 63 8.14 10.50 -0.49
N LYS A 64 9.03 11.19 -1.21
CA LYS A 64 10.12 11.96 -0.60
C LYS A 64 9.59 13.06 0.31
N GLU A 65 8.54 13.77 -0.12
CA GLU A 65 7.90 14.81 0.68
C GLU A 65 7.25 14.24 1.95
N MET A 66 6.50 13.12 1.84
CA MET A 66 5.95 12.42 3.00
C MET A 66 7.03 12.12 4.04
N ARG A 67 8.19 11.61 3.61
CA ARG A 67 9.30 11.21 4.50
C ARG A 67 10.04 12.39 5.10
N LYS A 68 10.20 13.48 4.34
CA LYS A 68 10.94 14.67 4.76
C LYS A 68 10.15 15.53 5.74
N TRP A 69 8.83 15.63 5.56
CA TRP A 69 7.99 16.53 6.35
C TRP A 69 8.13 16.33 7.86
N ARG A 70 8.27 17.43 8.59
CA ARG A 70 8.15 17.52 10.04
C ARG A 70 7.18 18.62 10.41
N LEU A 71 6.54 18.51 11.57
CA LEU A 71 5.67 19.58 12.07
C LEU A 71 6.45 20.89 12.31
N SER A 72 7.76 20.82 12.56
CA SER A 72 8.64 22.00 12.66
C SER A 72 8.74 22.80 11.37
N ASP A 73 8.40 22.22 10.23
CA ASP A 73 8.40 22.90 8.92
C ASP A 73 7.16 23.80 8.76
N GLU A 74 6.14 23.60 9.58
CA GLU A 74 4.88 24.35 9.55
C GLU A 74 4.84 25.43 10.66
N PRO A 75 4.19 26.57 10.40
CA PRO A 75 3.97 27.59 11.42
C PRO A 75 3.11 27.04 12.58
N ILE A 76 3.32 27.58 13.79
CA ILE A 76 2.49 27.24 14.95
C ILE A 76 1.12 27.90 14.78
N GLN A 77 0.06 27.09 14.86
CA GLN A 77 -1.33 27.57 14.78
C GLN A 77 -1.78 28.16 16.12
N ALA A 78 -2.76 29.07 16.10
CA ALA A 78 -3.26 29.74 17.30
C ALA A 78 -3.93 28.78 18.31
N ASP A 79 -4.49 27.68 17.83
CA ASP A 79 -5.16 26.62 18.59
C ASP A 79 -4.30 25.36 18.77
N GLU A 80 -2.98 25.47 18.53
CA GLU A 80 -2.05 24.35 18.67
C GLU A 80 -2.04 23.81 20.11
N ALA A 81 -2.18 22.49 20.25
CA ALA A 81 -2.16 21.87 21.57
C ALA A 81 -0.79 22.06 22.23
N LYS A 82 -0.79 22.27 23.56
CA LYS A 82 0.41 22.65 24.33
C LYS A 82 1.61 21.73 24.11
N GLU A 83 1.39 20.44 23.88
CA GLU A 83 2.45 19.46 23.61
C GLU A 83 3.22 19.75 22.30
N TYR A 84 2.56 20.30 21.28
CA TYR A 84 3.16 20.64 19.99
C TYR A 84 3.73 22.07 19.94
N LEU A 85 3.79 22.77 21.07
CA LEU A 85 4.53 24.03 21.21
C LEU A 85 6.02 23.79 21.48
N ASP A 86 6.39 22.60 21.98
CA ASP A 86 7.80 22.23 22.19
C ASP A 86 8.51 22.02 20.83
N PRO A 87 9.58 22.78 20.53
CA PRO A 87 10.34 22.62 19.29
C PRO A 87 10.86 21.20 19.05
N LYS A 88 11.23 20.47 20.11
CA LYS A 88 11.72 19.09 19.99
C LYS A 88 10.60 18.14 19.55
N VAL A 89 9.42 18.26 20.17
CA VAL A 89 8.24 17.46 19.79
C VAL A 89 7.85 17.74 18.33
N ARG A 90 7.88 19.01 17.90
CA ARG A 90 7.59 19.37 16.50
C ARG A 90 8.60 18.77 15.52
N ALA A 91 9.89 18.79 15.85
CA ALA A 91 10.95 18.22 15.01
C ALA A 91 10.89 16.68 14.93
N GLU A 92 10.36 16.03 15.97
CA GLU A 92 10.16 14.58 16.01
C GLU A 92 8.80 14.13 15.43
N THR A 93 7.83 15.04 15.30
CA THR A 93 6.50 14.76 14.73
C THR A 93 6.59 14.65 13.22
N LYS A 94 6.41 13.44 12.70
CA LYS A 94 6.49 13.09 11.27
C LYS A 94 5.12 12.98 10.62
N CYS A 95 5.11 12.93 9.29
CA CYS A 95 3.94 12.52 8.53
C CYS A 95 3.66 11.05 8.82
N LYS A 96 2.41 10.72 9.16
CA LYS A 96 1.99 9.36 9.44
C LYS A 96 1.62 8.65 8.15
N ILE A 97 2.39 7.62 7.79
CA ILE A 97 2.28 6.92 6.51
C ILE A 97 1.42 5.67 6.66
N PHE A 98 0.31 5.64 5.94
CA PHE A 98 -0.56 4.49 5.78
C PHE A 98 -0.15 3.71 4.53
N LEU A 99 0.17 2.44 4.69
CA LEU A 99 0.49 1.53 3.60
C LEU A 99 -0.63 0.50 3.41
N GLY A 100 -1.24 0.49 2.23
CA GLY A 100 -2.23 -0.51 1.83
C GLY A 100 -1.67 -1.42 0.74
N TYR A 101 -1.89 -2.73 0.85
CA TYR A 101 -1.54 -3.67 -0.21
C TYR A 101 -2.51 -4.85 -0.31
N THR A 102 -2.78 -5.29 -1.54
CA THR A 102 -3.61 -6.48 -1.81
C THR A 102 -2.84 -7.79 -1.58
N SER A 103 -3.56 -8.88 -1.31
CA SER A 103 -2.99 -10.19 -0.95
C SER A 103 -1.89 -10.67 -1.91
N ASN A 104 -2.14 -10.55 -3.22
CA ASN A 104 -1.24 -11.03 -4.27
C ASN A 104 0.17 -10.40 -4.22
N LEU A 105 0.30 -9.20 -3.62
CA LEU A 105 1.60 -8.55 -3.48
C LEU A 105 2.45 -9.22 -2.40
N VAL A 106 1.84 -9.82 -1.38
CA VAL A 106 2.54 -10.66 -0.40
C VAL A 106 2.81 -12.05 -0.97
N SER A 107 1.96 -12.58 -1.84
CA SER A 107 2.26 -13.80 -2.62
C SER A 107 3.51 -13.61 -3.50
N SER A 108 3.69 -12.40 -4.05
CA SER A 108 4.85 -12.01 -4.86
C SER A 108 6.13 -11.77 -4.04
N GLY A 109 7.22 -11.36 -4.70
CA GLY A 109 8.45 -10.91 -4.05
C GLY A 109 8.42 -9.49 -3.49
N LEU A 110 7.31 -8.76 -3.62
CA LEU A 110 7.15 -7.46 -2.93
C LEU A 110 7.02 -7.63 -1.41
N ARG A 111 6.71 -8.84 -0.92
CA ARG A 111 6.73 -9.17 0.51
C ARG A 111 8.02 -8.71 1.17
N GLU A 112 9.18 -9.00 0.56
CA GLU A 112 10.49 -8.67 1.12
C GLU A 112 10.72 -7.16 1.20
N ILE A 113 10.16 -6.41 0.25
CA ILE A 113 10.20 -4.94 0.21
C ILE A 113 9.29 -4.34 1.27
N ILE A 114 8.06 -4.85 1.41
CA ILE A 114 7.13 -4.42 2.47
C ILE A 114 7.74 -4.72 3.85
N ARG A 115 8.31 -5.92 4.04
CA ARG A 115 9.02 -6.32 5.25
C ARG A 115 10.17 -5.36 5.56
N PHE A 116 10.96 -4.95 4.56
CA PHE A 116 12.01 -3.93 4.76
C PHE A 116 11.45 -2.61 5.30
N LEU A 117 10.36 -2.09 4.72
CA LEU A 117 9.75 -0.85 5.21
C LEU A 117 9.28 -0.96 6.67
N VAL A 118 8.69 -2.10 7.04
CA VAL A 118 8.20 -2.35 8.41
C VAL A 118 9.35 -2.56 9.38
N GLN A 119 10.35 -3.37 9.02
CA GLN A 119 11.55 -3.65 9.82
C GLN A 119 12.28 -2.37 10.23
N HIS A 120 12.26 -1.35 9.37
CA HIS A 120 12.93 -0.09 9.61
C HIS A 120 11.98 1.05 10.02
N GLN A 121 10.76 0.72 10.46
CA GLN A 121 9.76 1.67 10.95
C GLN A 121 9.52 2.84 9.99
N MET A 122 9.49 2.55 8.69
CA MET A 122 9.32 3.54 7.62
C MET A 122 7.85 3.81 7.26
N VAL A 123 6.95 3.02 7.82
CA VAL A 123 5.49 3.18 7.71
C VAL A 123 4.86 3.01 9.09
N ASP A 124 3.70 3.63 9.31
CA ASP A 124 3.09 3.73 10.64
C ASP A 124 1.83 2.89 10.80
N VAL A 125 1.13 2.59 9.70
CA VAL A 125 -0.13 1.83 9.71
C VAL A 125 -0.21 0.98 8.46
N ILE A 126 -0.64 -0.28 8.61
CA ILE A 126 -0.88 -1.18 7.48
C ILE A 126 -2.36 -1.52 7.36
N VAL A 127 -2.85 -1.61 6.13
CA VAL A 127 -4.11 -2.28 5.82
C VAL A 127 -3.87 -3.36 4.76
N ALA A 128 -4.28 -4.58 5.07
CA ALA A 128 -4.13 -5.75 4.20
C ALA A 128 -5.45 -6.54 4.12
N THR A 129 -5.59 -7.36 3.07
CA THR A 129 -6.61 -8.41 3.00
C THR A 129 -6.12 -9.71 3.65
N ALA A 130 -7.01 -10.65 3.96
CA ALA A 130 -6.65 -11.88 4.69
C ALA A 130 -5.53 -12.68 4.01
N GLY A 131 -5.61 -12.87 2.68
CA GLY A 131 -4.52 -13.48 1.91
C GLY A 131 -3.16 -12.79 2.09
N GLY A 132 -3.14 -11.45 2.23
CA GLY A 132 -1.92 -10.68 2.51
C GLY A 132 -1.37 -10.93 3.91
N VAL A 133 -2.24 -11.29 4.86
CA VAL A 133 -1.86 -11.69 6.22
C VAL A 133 -1.31 -13.11 6.23
N GLU A 134 -2.10 -14.08 5.77
CA GLU A 134 -1.77 -15.50 5.89
C GLU A 134 -0.57 -15.91 5.03
N GLU A 135 -0.41 -15.36 3.82
CA GLU A 135 0.71 -15.74 2.95
C GLU A 135 2.08 -15.31 3.49
N ASP A 136 2.15 -14.26 4.30
CA ASP A 136 3.38 -13.88 4.99
C ASP A 136 3.81 -14.93 6.02
N PHE A 137 2.85 -15.44 6.81
CA PHE A 137 3.09 -16.49 7.79
C PHE A 137 3.40 -17.82 7.09
N ILE A 138 2.61 -18.19 6.09
CA ILE A 138 2.80 -19.42 5.31
C ILE A 138 4.19 -19.47 4.68
N LYS A 139 4.71 -18.34 4.18
CA LYS A 139 6.05 -18.25 3.60
C LYS A 139 7.19 -18.50 4.59
N CYS A 140 6.94 -18.36 5.90
CA CYS A 140 7.90 -18.77 6.93
C CYS A 140 7.93 -20.30 7.12
N LEU A 141 6.83 -20.99 6.76
CA LEU A 141 6.67 -22.44 6.93
C LEU A 141 7.03 -23.25 5.67
N ALA A 142 6.76 -22.68 4.50
CA ALA A 142 7.04 -23.28 3.20
C ALA A 142 7.05 -22.25 2.06
N PRO A 143 7.86 -22.45 1.01
CA PRO A 143 8.01 -21.48 -0.07
C PRO A 143 6.83 -21.49 -1.06
N THR A 144 6.72 -20.38 -1.80
CA THR A 144 5.90 -20.22 -3.00
C THR A 144 6.81 -20.27 -4.24
N TYR A 145 6.33 -20.82 -5.34
CA TYR A 145 7.14 -21.07 -6.54
C TYR A 145 6.64 -20.28 -7.75
N LEU A 146 7.55 -20.00 -8.69
CA LEU A 146 7.18 -19.49 -10.00
C LEU A 146 6.53 -20.59 -10.85
N GLY A 147 5.46 -20.25 -11.53
CA GLY A 147 4.74 -21.05 -12.51
C GLY A 147 4.36 -20.19 -13.71
N ASP A 148 3.16 -20.42 -14.25
CA ASP A 148 2.68 -19.73 -15.45
C ASP A 148 1.15 -19.50 -15.36
N PHE A 149 0.67 -18.36 -15.85
CA PHE A 149 -0.75 -18.00 -15.88
C PHE A 149 -1.61 -19.03 -16.62
N ALA A 150 -1.07 -19.67 -17.66
CA ALA A 150 -1.76 -20.59 -18.54
C ALA A 150 -1.84 -22.03 -18.00
N LEU A 151 -1.24 -22.34 -16.85
CA LEU A 151 -1.34 -23.67 -16.25
C LEU A 151 -2.80 -24.04 -15.95
N LYS A 152 -3.24 -25.18 -16.50
CA LYS A 152 -4.62 -25.67 -16.41
C LYS A 152 -5.00 -26.02 -14.98
N GLY A 153 -6.06 -25.38 -14.48
CA GLY A 153 -6.54 -25.55 -13.10
C GLY A 153 -6.89 -27.00 -12.74
N SER A 154 -7.46 -27.76 -13.68
CA SER A 154 -7.81 -29.18 -13.48
C SER A 154 -6.60 -30.05 -13.16
N ASP A 155 -5.46 -29.78 -13.79
CA ASP A 155 -4.25 -30.58 -13.64
C ASP A 155 -3.52 -30.19 -12.36
N LEU A 156 -3.51 -28.89 -12.03
CA LEU A 156 -3.00 -28.38 -10.77
C LEU A 156 -3.79 -28.92 -9.57
N ARG A 157 -5.13 -28.93 -9.64
CA ARG A 157 -5.99 -29.44 -8.56
C ARG A 157 -5.73 -30.92 -8.27
N LYS A 158 -5.58 -31.75 -9.30
CA LYS A 158 -5.24 -33.18 -9.15
C LYS A 158 -3.88 -33.40 -8.47
N LYS A 159 -2.97 -32.44 -8.60
CA LYS A 159 -1.63 -32.46 -7.99
C LYS A 159 -1.58 -31.75 -6.63
N GLY A 160 -2.68 -31.17 -6.15
CA GLY A 160 -2.69 -30.37 -4.92
C GLY A 160 -1.86 -29.10 -5.02
N LEU A 161 -1.86 -28.45 -6.18
CA LEU A 161 -1.19 -27.17 -6.41
C LEU A 161 -2.23 -26.05 -6.59
N ASN A 162 -2.10 -24.96 -5.86
CA ASN A 162 -2.93 -23.77 -6.01
C ASN A 162 -2.19 -22.73 -6.84
N ARG A 163 -2.89 -22.06 -7.75
CA ARG A 163 -2.30 -21.03 -8.64
C ARG A 163 -2.74 -19.63 -8.22
N ILE A 164 -1.78 -18.73 -8.11
CA ILE A 164 -1.98 -17.29 -7.86
C ILE A 164 -1.31 -16.53 -9.00
N GLY A 165 -2.06 -16.18 -10.05
CA GLY A 165 -1.46 -15.62 -11.26
C GLY A 165 -0.49 -16.60 -11.92
N ASN A 166 0.79 -16.25 -11.99
CA ASN A 166 1.91 -17.12 -12.39
C ASN A 166 2.71 -17.69 -11.21
N LEU A 167 2.13 -17.74 -10.00
CA LEU A 167 2.74 -18.36 -8.83
C LEU A 167 2.02 -19.66 -8.47
N LEU A 168 2.74 -20.57 -7.81
CA LEU A 168 2.24 -21.86 -7.35
C LEU A 168 2.49 -22.04 -5.84
N VAL A 169 1.44 -22.38 -5.12
CA VAL A 169 1.46 -22.70 -3.67
C VAL A 169 1.00 -24.14 -3.48
N PRO A 170 1.89 -25.06 -3.07
CA PRO A 170 1.51 -26.44 -2.75
C PRO A 170 0.50 -26.49 -1.59
N ASN A 171 -0.49 -27.38 -1.67
CA ASN A 171 -1.48 -27.59 -0.60
C ASN A 171 -0.84 -27.90 0.76
N ASN A 172 0.30 -28.59 0.76
CA ASN A 172 1.04 -28.91 1.97
C ASN A 172 1.47 -27.65 2.77
N ASN A 173 1.59 -26.49 2.11
CA ASN A 173 1.84 -25.22 2.80
C ASN A 173 0.68 -24.87 3.74
N TYR A 174 -0.56 -25.09 3.31
CA TYR A 174 -1.76 -24.84 4.12
C TYR A 174 -1.95 -25.90 5.22
N CYS A 175 -1.53 -27.15 4.99
CA CYS A 175 -1.50 -28.17 6.05
C CYS A 175 -0.51 -27.78 7.17
N LYS A 176 0.69 -27.30 6.81
CA LYS A 176 1.65 -26.77 7.79
C LYS A 176 1.10 -25.55 8.53
N PHE A 177 0.35 -24.70 7.83
CA PHE A 177 -0.29 -23.53 8.42
C PHE A 177 -1.37 -23.92 9.43
N GLU A 178 -2.20 -24.92 9.12
CA GLU A 178 -3.15 -25.51 10.06
C GLU A 178 -2.44 -25.99 11.34
N ASP A 179 -1.40 -26.82 11.18
CA ASP A 179 -0.63 -27.36 12.31
C ASP A 179 -0.05 -26.26 13.20
N TRP A 180 0.36 -25.14 12.61
CA TRP A 180 0.91 -24.00 13.32
C TRP A 180 -0.15 -23.12 14.01
N ILE A 181 -1.26 -22.81 13.33
CA ILE A 181 -2.20 -21.79 13.80
C ILE A 181 -3.24 -22.32 14.78
N ILE A 182 -3.64 -23.60 14.68
CA ILE A 182 -4.70 -24.16 15.52
C ILE A 182 -4.36 -24.08 17.03
N PRO A 183 -3.15 -24.44 17.49
CA PRO A 183 -2.77 -24.27 18.90
C PRO A 183 -2.82 -22.80 19.36
N ILE A 184 -2.55 -21.85 18.46
CA ILE A 184 -2.61 -20.42 18.77
C ILE A 184 -4.07 -20.00 18.96
N PHE A 185 -4.99 -20.46 18.12
CA PHE A 185 -6.43 -20.21 18.27
C PHE A 185 -7.00 -20.81 19.56
N ASP A 186 -6.51 -21.98 19.99
CA ASP A 186 -6.86 -22.55 21.29
C ASP A 186 -6.44 -21.62 22.44
N ALA A 187 -5.20 -21.11 22.42
CA ALA A 187 -4.71 -20.17 23.42
C ALA A 187 -5.48 -18.83 23.38
N MET A 188 -5.79 -18.32 22.19
CA MET A 188 -6.58 -17.10 22.01
C MET A 188 -8.00 -17.25 22.59
N LEU A 189 -8.64 -18.40 22.36
CA LEU A 189 -9.96 -18.70 22.92
C LEU A 189 -9.91 -18.83 24.44
N GLN A 190 -8.87 -19.46 24.98
CA GLN A 190 -8.66 -19.55 26.43
C GLN A 190 -8.51 -18.16 27.04
N GLU A 191 -7.65 -17.30 26.46
CA GLU A 191 -7.49 -15.92 26.91
C GLU A 191 -8.78 -15.12 26.83
N GLN A 192 -9.58 -15.33 25.78
CA GLN A 192 -10.88 -14.68 25.66
C GLN A 192 -11.82 -15.09 26.81
N LYS A 193 -11.88 -16.38 27.15
CA LYS A 193 -12.74 -16.91 28.21
C LYS A 193 -12.27 -16.53 29.61
N GLU A 194 -10.97 -16.56 29.86
CA GLU A 194 -10.40 -16.36 31.20
C GLU A 194 -10.16 -14.88 31.53
N LYS A 195 -9.78 -14.07 30.52
CA LYS A 195 -9.39 -12.66 30.71
C LYS A 195 -10.40 -11.68 30.14
N ASN A 196 -11.56 -12.14 29.65
CA ASN A 196 -12.56 -11.34 28.95
C ASN A 196 -11.95 -10.52 27.79
N LYS A 197 -10.92 -11.06 27.13
CA LYS A 197 -10.24 -10.39 26.01
C LYS A 197 -11.04 -10.58 24.73
N VAL A 198 -11.59 -9.50 24.19
CA VAL A 198 -12.21 -9.52 22.85
C VAL A 198 -11.11 -9.29 21.82
N TRP A 199 -10.94 -10.24 20.90
CA TRP A 199 -9.97 -10.10 19.81
C TRP A 199 -10.55 -9.21 18.71
N THR A 200 -9.69 -8.42 18.09
CA THR A 200 -9.92 -7.72 16.81
C THR A 200 -8.98 -8.29 15.75
N PRO A 201 -9.23 -8.07 14.45
CA PRO A 201 -8.27 -8.46 13.40
C PRO A 201 -6.86 -7.96 13.68
N SER A 202 -6.68 -6.68 14.04
CA SER A 202 -5.34 -6.15 14.35
C SER A 202 -4.66 -6.82 15.54
N SER A 203 -5.38 -7.07 16.65
CA SER A 203 -4.81 -7.76 17.81
C SER A 203 -4.50 -9.24 17.56
N MET A 204 -5.29 -9.90 16.69
CA MET A 204 -5.01 -11.25 16.22
C MET A 204 -3.75 -11.27 15.37
N ILE A 205 -3.61 -10.37 14.38
CA ILE A 205 -2.42 -10.27 13.54
C ILE A 205 -1.17 -9.98 14.39
N GLN A 206 -1.29 -9.09 15.37
CA GLN A 206 -0.20 -8.81 16.31
C GLN A 206 0.23 -10.08 17.06
N ARG A 207 -0.73 -10.83 17.62
CA ARG A 207 -0.46 -12.11 18.30
C ARG A 207 0.22 -13.10 17.36
N LEU A 208 -0.29 -13.27 16.14
CA LEU A 208 0.32 -14.19 15.15
C LEU A 208 1.76 -13.76 14.79
N GLY A 209 2.03 -12.46 14.71
CA GLY A 209 3.38 -11.92 14.55
C GLY A 209 4.32 -12.22 15.72
N GLU A 210 3.81 -12.23 16.97
CA GLU A 210 4.58 -12.64 18.16
C GLU A 210 4.91 -14.14 18.14
N GLU A 211 4.01 -14.97 17.60
CA GLU A 211 4.13 -16.43 17.58
C GLU A 211 5.02 -16.96 16.45
N ILE A 212 5.05 -16.30 15.28
CA ILE A 212 5.82 -16.80 14.13
C ILE A 212 7.34 -16.76 14.38
N LYS A 213 7.82 -15.78 15.17
CA LYS A 213 9.23 -15.64 15.62
C LYS A 213 10.27 -15.74 14.48
N ASP A 214 9.91 -15.23 13.31
CA ASP A 214 10.72 -15.31 12.09
C ASP A 214 10.96 -13.89 11.54
N GLU A 215 12.22 -13.46 11.46
CA GLU A 215 12.61 -12.14 10.97
C GLU A 215 12.37 -11.93 9.46
N SER A 216 12.01 -12.98 8.72
CA SER A 216 11.55 -12.88 7.34
C SER A 216 10.08 -12.43 7.22
N SER A 217 9.30 -12.52 8.30
CA SER A 217 7.88 -12.13 8.32
C SER A 217 7.70 -10.61 8.42
N ILE A 218 6.80 -10.06 7.61
CA ILE A 218 6.29 -8.69 7.77
C ILE A 218 5.72 -8.52 9.19
N TYR A 219 4.86 -9.46 9.59
CA TYR A 219 4.06 -9.32 10.81
C TYR A 219 4.82 -9.59 12.10
N TYR A 220 5.93 -10.33 12.04
CA TYR A 220 6.92 -10.32 13.11
C TYR A 220 7.42 -8.90 13.41
N TRP A 221 7.82 -8.16 12.37
CA TRP A 221 8.32 -6.79 12.52
C TRP A 221 7.22 -5.82 12.91
N THR A 222 5.99 -5.97 12.41
CA THR A 222 4.87 -5.12 12.86
C THR A 222 4.61 -5.30 14.35
N SER A 223 4.68 -6.54 14.85
CA SER A 223 4.54 -6.82 16.27
C SER A 223 5.67 -6.21 17.10
N LYS A 224 6.93 -6.41 16.67
CA LYS A 224 8.13 -5.88 17.36
C LYS A 224 8.14 -4.36 17.46
N HIS A 225 7.67 -3.67 16.43
CA HIS A 225 7.64 -2.20 16.36
C HIS A 225 6.29 -1.59 16.72
N LYS A 226 5.29 -2.42 17.07
CA LYS A 226 3.92 -2.01 17.37
C LYS A 226 3.26 -1.19 16.26
N ILE A 227 3.51 -1.57 15.01
CA ILE A 227 2.81 -1.03 13.84
C ILE A 227 1.48 -1.77 13.70
N PRO A 228 0.32 -1.09 13.84
CA PRO A 228 -0.98 -1.76 13.73
C PRO A 228 -1.25 -2.20 12.28
N VAL A 229 -1.85 -3.37 12.15
CA VAL A 229 -2.29 -3.95 10.88
C VAL A 229 -3.78 -4.16 10.92
N PHE A 230 -4.51 -3.51 10.03
CA PHE A 230 -5.96 -3.66 9.94
C PHE A 230 -6.34 -4.58 8.79
N CYS A 231 -7.27 -5.49 9.04
CA CYS A 231 -7.82 -6.41 8.04
C CYS A 231 -9.30 -6.66 8.34
N PRO A 232 -10.21 -5.78 7.88
CA PRO A 232 -11.62 -5.88 8.26
C PRO A 232 -12.29 -7.19 7.81
N ALA A 233 -11.78 -7.79 6.73
CA ALA A 233 -12.24 -9.06 6.20
C ALA A 233 -11.22 -10.19 6.48
N ILE A 234 -10.74 -10.31 7.72
CA ILE A 234 -9.72 -11.29 8.12
C ILE A 234 -10.14 -12.76 7.89
N THR A 235 -11.43 -13.02 7.74
CA THR A 235 -12.00 -14.35 7.49
C THR A 235 -12.02 -14.75 6.01
N ASP A 236 -11.61 -13.88 5.09
CA ASP A 236 -11.68 -14.14 3.63
C ASP A 236 -10.39 -14.79 3.09
N GLY A 237 -10.09 -16.00 3.57
CA GLY A 237 -8.87 -16.73 3.20
C GLY A 237 -8.66 -18.00 4.02
N SER A 238 -7.48 -18.62 3.89
CA SER A 238 -7.09 -19.79 4.66
C SER A 238 -7.17 -19.56 6.17
N LEU A 239 -6.89 -18.35 6.66
CA LEU A 239 -7.08 -18.01 8.07
C LEU A 239 -8.55 -18.19 8.49
N GLY A 240 -9.49 -17.77 7.62
CA GLY A 240 -10.91 -18.02 7.79
C GLY A 240 -11.28 -19.51 7.77
N ASP A 241 -10.68 -20.30 6.88
CA ASP A 241 -10.88 -21.76 6.87
C ASP A 241 -10.44 -22.39 8.20
N MET A 242 -9.29 -21.94 8.75
CA MET A 242 -8.78 -22.43 10.03
C MET A 242 -9.69 -22.01 11.20
N LEU A 243 -10.21 -20.78 11.20
CA LEU A 243 -11.20 -20.33 12.17
C LEU A 243 -12.50 -21.16 12.08
N TYR A 244 -12.94 -21.47 10.86
CA TYR A 244 -14.11 -22.31 10.62
C TYR A 244 -13.92 -23.70 11.22
N PHE A 245 -12.85 -24.42 10.88
CA PHE A 245 -12.59 -25.76 11.43
C PHE A 245 -12.35 -25.75 12.94
N HIS A 246 -11.65 -24.73 13.45
CA HIS A 246 -11.44 -24.53 14.88
C HIS A 246 -12.77 -24.40 15.63
N SER A 247 -13.73 -23.63 15.10
CA SER A 247 -15.00 -23.35 15.76
C SER A 247 -15.87 -24.59 16.04
N TYR A 248 -15.75 -25.65 15.23
CA TYR A 248 -16.45 -26.92 15.46
C TYR A 248 -15.82 -27.75 16.59
N LYS A 249 -14.50 -27.64 16.77
CA LYS A 249 -13.77 -28.35 17.82
C LYS A 249 -13.83 -27.58 19.14
N ASN A 250 -13.61 -26.27 19.09
CA ASN A 250 -13.48 -25.35 20.20
C ASN A 250 -14.32 -24.08 19.95
N PRO A 251 -15.64 -24.14 20.18
CA PRO A 251 -16.53 -23.02 19.83
C PRO A 251 -16.30 -21.79 20.70
N GLY A 252 -16.54 -20.63 20.09
CA GLY A 252 -16.74 -19.36 20.79
C GLY A 252 -15.67 -18.29 20.59
N LEU A 253 -14.65 -18.49 19.75
CA LEU A 253 -13.67 -17.44 19.45
C LEU A 253 -14.36 -16.28 18.69
N ILE A 254 -14.23 -15.06 19.22
CA ILE A 254 -14.87 -13.86 18.66
C ILE A 254 -13.79 -12.90 18.16
N VAL A 255 -13.97 -12.42 16.93
CA VAL A 255 -13.10 -11.40 16.32
C VAL A 255 -13.97 -10.19 15.95
N ASP A 256 -13.91 -9.14 16.76
CA ASP A 256 -14.71 -7.93 16.61
C ASP A 256 -14.03 -6.92 15.67
N ILE A 257 -14.74 -6.56 14.60
CA ILE A 257 -14.32 -5.54 13.64
C ILE A 257 -14.69 -4.12 14.10
N ASN A 258 -15.63 -3.97 15.03
CA ASN A 258 -16.13 -2.67 15.47
C ASN A 258 -15.11 -1.94 16.37
N ALA A 259 -14.46 -2.64 17.29
CA ALA A 259 -13.31 -2.09 18.00
C ALA A 259 -12.17 -1.71 17.04
N ASP A 260 -11.97 -2.47 15.96
CA ASP A 260 -10.87 -2.24 15.01
C ASP A 260 -11.08 -0.99 14.14
N ILE A 261 -12.31 -0.72 13.68
CA ILE A 261 -12.60 0.52 12.91
C ILE A 261 -12.35 1.78 13.75
N ARG A 262 -12.66 1.75 15.06
CA ARG A 262 -12.33 2.86 15.97
C ARG A 262 -10.81 3.04 16.08
N ALA A 263 -10.07 1.94 16.25
CA ALA A 263 -8.62 1.97 16.34
C ALA A 263 -7.98 2.51 15.04
N MET A 264 -8.48 2.09 13.87
CA MET A 264 -8.04 2.58 12.55
C MET A 264 -8.31 4.07 12.37
N ASN A 265 -9.54 4.52 12.60
CA ASN A 265 -9.91 5.93 12.44
C ASN A 265 -9.10 6.84 13.38
N ASN A 266 -8.86 6.40 14.62
CA ASN A 266 -8.03 7.14 15.56
C ASN A 266 -6.58 7.29 15.07
N GLN A 267 -6.05 6.36 14.26
CA GLN A 267 -4.72 6.53 13.69
C GLN A 267 -4.63 7.79 12.83
N ALA A 268 -5.70 8.11 12.08
CA ALA A 268 -5.77 9.26 11.19
C ALA A 268 -6.18 10.55 11.93
N VAL A 269 -7.25 10.49 12.74
CA VAL A 269 -7.81 11.66 13.44
C VAL A 269 -6.76 12.39 14.29
N PHE A 270 -5.89 11.66 14.98
CA PHE A 270 -4.87 12.25 15.84
C PHE A 270 -3.54 12.55 15.14
N ALA A 271 -3.43 12.29 13.83
CA ALA A 271 -2.21 12.57 13.06
C ALA A 271 -2.18 14.01 12.54
N LYS A 272 -1.05 14.69 12.75
CA LYS A 272 -0.81 16.06 12.25
C LYS A 272 -0.74 16.16 10.74
N LYS A 273 -0.12 15.16 10.11
CA LYS A 273 -0.06 15.00 8.66
C LYS A 273 -0.19 13.53 8.32
N THR A 274 -0.89 13.20 7.24
CA THR A 274 -1.00 11.82 6.76
C THR A 274 -0.62 11.67 5.30
N GLY A 275 0.06 10.57 5.00
CA GLY A 275 0.38 10.14 3.65
C GLY A 275 -0.19 8.75 3.38
N MET A 276 -0.76 8.54 2.20
CA MET A 276 -1.30 7.24 1.78
C MET A 276 -0.44 6.66 0.66
N ILE A 277 0.08 5.45 0.84
CA ILE A 277 0.71 4.65 -0.22
C ILE A 277 -0.16 3.42 -0.41
N ILE A 278 -0.84 3.32 -1.55
CA ILE A 278 -1.85 2.29 -1.80
C ILE A 278 -1.46 1.47 -3.02
N LEU A 279 -1.15 0.19 -2.78
CA LEU A 279 -0.75 -0.78 -3.80
C LEU A 279 -1.92 -1.72 -4.08
N GLY A 280 -2.64 -1.47 -5.18
CA GLY A 280 -3.88 -2.15 -5.53
C GLY A 280 -5.14 -1.33 -5.22
N GLY A 281 -6.26 -2.01 -4.99
CA GLY A 281 -7.59 -1.43 -4.79
C GLY A 281 -8.43 -2.23 -3.79
N GLY A 282 -9.75 -2.08 -3.83
CA GLY A 282 -10.65 -2.82 -2.94
C GLY A 282 -10.60 -2.34 -1.49
N ILE A 283 -10.78 -3.26 -0.53
CA ILE A 283 -10.97 -2.90 0.89
C ILE A 283 -9.77 -2.14 1.46
N ILE A 284 -8.54 -2.48 1.07
CA ILE A 284 -7.33 -1.80 1.54
C ILE A 284 -7.31 -0.34 1.12
N LYS A 285 -7.75 -0.03 -0.11
CA LYS A 285 -7.82 1.35 -0.61
C LYS A 285 -8.90 2.11 0.14
N HIS A 286 -10.12 1.58 0.11
CA HIS A 286 -11.27 2.27 0.67
C HIS A 286 -11.13 2.49 2.17
N HIS A 287 -10.63 1.51 2.93
CA HIS A 287 -10.51 1.61 4.38
C HIS A 287 -9.48 2.65 4.83
N ILE A 288 -8.34 2.75 4.14
CA ILE A 288 -7.34 3.82 4.39
C ILE A 288 -7.92 5.20 4.05
N CYS A 289 -8.55 5.34 2.88
CA CYS A 289 -9.16 6.60 2.46
C CYS A 289 -10.26 7.05 3.43
N ASN A 290 -11.11 6.12 3.87
CA ASN A 290 -12.22 6.40 4.77
C ASN A 290 -11.76 6.76 6.19
N ALA A 291 -10.64 6.21 6.67
CA ALA A 291 -10.03 6.68 7.91
C ALA A 291 -9.54 8.12 7.79
N ASN A 292 -8.93 8.49 6.65
CA ASN A 292 -8.45 9.84 6.39
C ASN A 292 -9.56 10.85 6.14
N LEU A 293 -10.75 10.43 5.71
CA LEU A 293 -11.95 11.28 5.71
C LEU A 293 -12.22 11.87 7.10
N MET A 294 -12.00 11.11 8.18
CA MET A 294 -12.27 11.55 9.55
C MET A 294 -11.41 12.73 10.02
N ARG A 295 -10.36 13.08 9.25
CA ARG A 295 -9.51 14.27 9.46
C ARG A 295 -9.60 15.28 8.32
N ASN A 296 -10.68 15.22 7.52
CA ASN A 296 -10.89 16.01 6.30
C ASN A 296 -9.82 15.79 5.20
N GLY A 297 -9.34 14.56 5.10
CA GLY A 297 -8.53 14.08 3.98
C GLY A 297 -7.05 13.93 4.27
N ALA A 298 -6.38 13.11 3.47
CA ALA A 298 -4.93 12.95 3.52
C ALA A 298 -4.20 14.12 2.81
N ASP A 299 -3.00 14.43 3.29
CA ASP A 299 -2.15 15.51 2.76
C ASP A 299 -1.33 15.05 1.54
N TYR A 300 -1.04 13.75 1.46
CA TYR A 300 -0.32 13.13 0.36
C TYR A 300 -0.96 11.80 -0.03
N ALA A 301 -1.01 11.47 -1.32
CA ALA A 301 -1.51 10.17 -1.78
C ALA A 301 -0.77 9.65 -3.02
N VAL A 302 -0.32 8.40 -2.97
CA VAL A 302 0.25 7.69 -4.11
C VAL A 302 -0.52 6.39 -4.30
N TYR A 303 -1.20 6.26 -5.43
CA TYR A 303 -1.89 5.04 -5.82
C TYR A 303 -1.08 4.31 -6.89
N ILE A 304 -0.92 2.99 -6.75
CA ILE A 304 -0.31 2.13 -7.75
C ILE A 304 -1.24 0.95 -7.98
N ASN A 305 -1.99 0.98 -9.07
CA ASN A 305 -2.91 -0.11 -9.40
C ASN A 305 -3.21 -0.16 -10.90
N THR A 306 -3.82 -1.27 -11.32
CA THR A 306 -4.15 -1.54 -12.73
C THR A 306 -5.61 -1.25 -13.07
N ALA A 307 -6.42 -0.84 -12.09
CA ALA A 307 -7.86 -0.65 -12.23
C ALA A 307 -8.20 0.66 -12.96
N GLN A 308 -9.30 0.64 -13.71
CA GLN A 308 -9.73 1.70 -14.63
C GLN A 308 -11.06 2.30 -14.19
N GLU A 309 -11.29 3.57 -14.49
CA GLU A 309 -12.45 4.32 -13.97
C GLU A 309 -13.78 3.99 -14.67
N PHE A 310 -13.76 3.41 -15.87
CA PHE A 310 -14.94 3.29 -16.73
C PHE A 310 -16.06 2.39 -16.17
N ASP A 311 -15.74 1.51 -15.22
CA ASP A 311 -16.69 0.59 -14.59
C ASP A 311 -17.32 1.15 -13.29
N GLY A 312 -16.94 2.36 -12.88
CA GLY A 312 -17.43 3.00 -11.66
C GLY A 312 -16.94 2.35 -10.37
N SER A 313 -15.90 1.52 -10.41
CA SER A 313 -15.35 0.89 -9.21
C SER A 313 -14.51 1.85 -8.36
N ASP A 314 -14.63 1.76 -7.02
CA ASP A 314 -13.70 2.48 -6.12
C ASP A 314 -12.24 2.09 -6.41
N ALA A 315 -11.97 0.84 -6.79
CA ALA A 315 -10.63 0.40 -7.14
C ALA A 315 -10.04 1.20 -8.33
N GLY A 316 -10.87 1.47 -9.35
CA GLY A 316 -10.50 2.18 -10.58
C GLY A 316 -10.49 3.71 -10.46
N ALA A 317 -11.19 4.27 -9.48
CA ALA A 317 -11.31 5.70 -9.24
C ALA A 317 -9.95 6.43 -9.20
N ARG A 318 -9.90 7.61 -9.81
CA ARG A 318 -8.74 8.52 -9.74
C ARG A 318 -8.67 9.19 -8.36
N PRO A 319 -7.48 9.66 -7.92
CA PRO A 319 -7.36 10.41 -6.66
C PRO A 319 -8.32 11.60 -6.55
N ASP A 320 -8.60 12.28 -7.68
CA ASP A 320 -9.53 13.41 -7.75
C ASP A 320 -10.97 13.04 -7.32
N GLU A 321 -11.42 11.81 -7.58
CA GLU A 321 -12.71 11.36 -7.05
C GLU A 321 -12.70 11.34 -5.52
N ALA A 322 -11.60 10.88 -4.91
CA ALA A 322 -11.46 10.87 -3.46
C ALA A 322 -11.36 12.27 -2.84
N VAL A 323 -10.94 13.29 -3.62
CA VAL A 323 -11.02 14.71 -3.22
C VAL A 323 -12.48 15.13 -3.06
N SER A 324 -13.37 14.72 -3.97
CA SER A 324 -14.80 15.08 -3.90
C SER A 324 -15.49 14.60 -2.61
N TRP A 325 -14.99 13.50 -2.03
CA TRP A 325 -15.47 12.94 -0.76
C TRP A 325 -14.83 13.57 0.48
N GLY A 326 -13.74 14.34 0.34
CA GLY A 326 -12.91 14.77 1.47
C GLY A 326 -12.01 13.66 2.03
N LYS A 327 -11.80 12.56 1.30
CA LYS A 327 -10.85 11.48 1.65
C LYS A 327 -9.40 11.90 1.35
N ILE A 328 -9.23 12.78 0.38
CA ILE A 328 -7.99 13.49 0.03
C ILE A 328 -8.27 14.99 0.12
N ARG A 329 -7.32 15.79 0.61
CA ARG A 329 -7.50 17.25 0.69
C ARG A 329 -7.43 17.91 -0.69
N ALA A 330 -8.16 19.02 -0.88
CA ALA A 330 -8.14 19.78 -2.13
C ALA A 330 -6.76 20.38 -2.47
N ASP A 331 -5.95 20.70 -1.45
CA ASP A 331 -4.59 21.22 -1.55
C ASP A 331 -3.51 20.13 -1.46
N SER A 332 -3.89 18.85 -1.48
CA SER A 332 -2.96 17.73 -1.38
C SER A 332 -2.13 17.54 -2.66
N LYS A 333 -1.01 16.84 -2.51
CA LYS A 333 -0.30 16.25 -3.65
C LYS A 333 -0.71 14.80 -3.80
N SER A 334 -1.30 14.46 -4.95
CA SER A 334 -1.75 13.10 -5.21
C SER A 334 -1.42 12.66 -6.63
N CYS A 335 -1.04 11.39 -6.77
CA CYS A 335 -0.80 10.81 -8.09
C CYS A 335 -1.28 9.35 -8.15
N LYS A 336 -1.54 8.87 -9.37
CA LYS A 336 -1.85 7.47 -9.66
C LYS A 336 -0.93 6.96 -10.75
N VAL A 337 -0.22 5.87 -10.47
CA VAL A 337 0.57 5.11 -11.43
C VAL A 337 -0.24 3.89 -11.88
N TYR A 338 -0.62 3.88 -13.15
CA TYR A 338 -1.35 2.80 -13.79
C TYR A 338 -0.36 1.70 -14.21
N ALA A 339 0.03 0.85 -13.27
CA ALA A 339 1.01 -0.21 -13.48
C ALA A 339 0.82 -1.37 -12.50
N ASP A 340 1.40 -2.53 -12.84
CA ASP A 340 1.63 -3.60 -11.88
C ASP A 340 2.65 -3.14 -10.84
N ALA A 341 2.28 -3.20 -9.56
CA ALA A 341 3.12 -2.76 -8.45
C ALA A 341 4.46 -3.52 -8.38
N THR A 342 4.52 -4.76 -8.86
CA THR A 342 5.75 -5.57 -8.87
C THR A 342 6.84 -4.96 -9.75
N LEU A 343 6.48 -4.14 -10.73
CA LEU A 343 7.41 -3.44 -11.62
C LEU A 343 7.87 -2.11 -11.04
N VAL A 344 6.98 -1.33 -10.42
CA VAL A 344 7.24 0.08 -10.10
C VAL A 344 7.50 0.35 -8.62
N PHE A 345 6.90 -0.41 -7.70
CA PHE A 345 7.10 -0.19 -6.27
C PHE A 345 8.55 -0.40 -5.81
N PRO A 346 9.31 -1.40 -6.33
CA PRO A 346 10.74 -1.52 -6.00
C PRO A 346 11.55 -0.27 -6.39
N LEU A 347 11.22 0.37 -7.51
CA LEU A 347 11.90 1.57 -7.99
C LEU A 347 11.60 2.78 -7.10
N ILE A 348 10.35 2.92 -6.65
CA ILE A 348 9.98 3.96 -5.69
C ILE A 348 10.75 3.76 -4.38
N VAL A 349 10.78 2.54 -3.83
CA VAL A 349 11.50 2.24 -2.60
C VAL A 349 13.00 2.50 -2.76
N ALA A 350 13.60 2.10 -3.89
CA ALA A 350 15.02 2.31 -4.19
C ALA A 350 15.40 3.80 -4.18
N GLU A 351 14.55 4.67 -4.72
CA GLU A 351 14.83 6.12 -4.84
C GLU A 351 14.30 6.95 -3.66
N THR A 352 13.60 6.33 -2.71
CA THR A 352 13.03 6.99 -1.53
C THR A 352 13.51 6.34 -0.22
N PHE A 353 12.79 5.34 0.27
CA PHE A 353 13.01 4.68 1.56
C PHE A 353 14.40 4.06 1.70
N ALA A 354 14.87 3.32 0.69
CA ALA A 354 16.16 2.64 0.74
C ALA A 354 17.34 3.59 0.49
N LYS A 355 17.12 4.69 -0.26
CA LYS A 355 18.17 5.64 -0.62
C LYS A 355 18.84 6.27 0.60
N GLU A 356 18.03 6.69 1.57
CA GLU A 356 18.53 7.30 2.81
C GLU A 356 18.89 6.27 3.88
N PHE A 357 18.51 4.99 3.73
CA PHE A 357 18.91 3.94 4.66
C PHE A 357 20.39 3.57 4.53
N HIS A 358 20.93 3.66 3.31
CA HIS A 358 22.32 3.36 3.01
C HIS A 358 23.24 4.60 3.00
N GLN A 359 22.70 5.78 3.30
CA GLN A 359 23.44 7.03 3.48
C GLN A 359 23.64 7.29 4.96
#